data_AF-A0A9P1BK04-F1
#
_entry.id   AF-A0A9P1BK04-F1
#
_cell.length_a   1.000
_cell.length_b   1.000
_cell.length_c   1.000
_cell.angle_alpha   90.00
_cell.angle_beta   90.00
_cell.angle_gamma   90.00
#
_symmetry.space_group_name_H-M   'P 1'
#
loop_
_entity.id
_entity.type
_entity.pdbx_description
1 polymer ?
#
loop_
_entity_poly.entity_id
_entity_poly.type
_entity_poly.pdbx_seq_one_letter_code
_entity_poly.pdbx_strand_id
1 'polypeptide(L)'
;MTRQHITSAWTEVQSEVALPDVAEEQCEKVLAIHVVDALEKLSEAEFANIKESLRLQLLQPPLSLGEETEHFWAPILLGRCFNTSAEMLTYLKQAEKSDVLAAWKSVVMPEKVREKVAVKLFAAGHDPATREETKVELPQGLKEQLQAERKVTVTLQGLASAQKRRKLIEDGASFYPQTLKCSLAEGDAPEAVEDVLPSLGLIRREPR
;
A
#
# COMPACT_ATOMS: atom_id res chain seq x y z
N MET A 1 5.30 14.97 17.84
CA MET A 1 5.70 13.64 17.33
C MET A 1 4.84 13.33 16.12
N THR A 2 5.41 13.39 14.93
CA THR A 2 4.70 13.11 13.67
C THR A 2 4.58 11.60 13.51
N ARG A 3 3.37 11.05 13.60
CA ARG A 3 3.10 9.63 13.36
C ARG A 3 3.52 9.30 11.93
N GLN A 4 4.52 8.45 11.76
CA GLN A 4 4.87 7.91 10.43
C GLN A 4 3.93 6.76 10.13
N HIS A 5 2.78 7.08 9.54
CA HIS A 5 1.94 6.08 8.90
C HIS A 5 2.55 5.73 7.55
N ILE A 6 2.83 4.44 7.34
CA ILE A 6 3.27 3.95 6.03
C ILE A 6 2.00 3.77 5.19
N THR A 7 1.73 4.72 4.32
CA THR A 7 0.69 4.61 3.31
C THR A 7 1.33 4.20 2.00
N SER A 8 0.89 3.09 1.43
CA SER A 8 1.31 2.61 0.11
C SER A 8 0.15 2.63 -0.86
N ALA A 9 0.39 3.10 -2.09
CA ALA A 9 -0.53 2.95 -3.20
C ALA A 9 0.14 2.10 -4.28
N TRP A 10 -0.58 1.14 -4.83
CA TRP A 10 -0.12 0.32 -5.94
C TRP A 10 -1.24 0.19 -6.98
N THR A 11 -0.83 -0.05 -8.21
CA THR A 11 -1.75 -0.26 -9.34
C THR A 11 -1.12 -1.28 -10.26
N GLU A 12 -1.95 -2.19 -10.77
CA GLU A 12 -1.57 -3.20 -11.74
C GLU A 12 -2.46 -3.03 -12.96
N VAL A 13 -1.82 -2.90 -14.12
CA VAL A 13 -2.53 -2.73 -15.39
C VAL A 13 -1.94 -3.68 -16.42
N GLN A 14 -2.82 -4.49 -17.01
CA GLN A 14 -2.54 -5.25 -18.21
C GLN A 14 -3.27 -4.61 -19.39
N SER A 15 -2.56 -4.34 -20.47
CA SER A 15 -3.15 -3.76 -21.68
C SER A 15 -2.59 -4.46 -22.91
N GLU A 16 -3.47 -4.68 -23.89
CA GLU A 16 -3.10 -5.16 -25.23
C GLU A 16 -2.86 -3.99 -26.21
N VAL A 17 -3.27 -2.78 -25.82
CA VAL A 17 -3.30 -1.60 -26.70
C VAL A 17 -2.23 -0.59 -26.30
N ALA A 18 -2.11 -0.27 -25.02
CA ALA A 18 -1.18 0.71 -24.52
C ALA A 18 0.15 0.06 -24.15
N LEU A 19 1.26 0.65 -24.60
CA LEU A 19 2.58 0.28 -24.10
C LEU A 19 2.69 0.60 -22.60
N PRO A 20 3.52 -0.15 -21.85
CA PRO A 20 3.67 0.04 -20.39
C PRO A 20 3.97 1.47 -19.96
N ASP A 21 4.74 2.22 -20.76
CA ASP A 21 5.06 3.63 -20.47
C ASP A 21 3.81 4.53 -20.53
N VAL A 22 2.98 4.32 -21.55
CA VAL A 22 1.72 5.08 -21.71
C VAL A 22 0.72 4.69 -20.61
N ALA A 23 0.66 3.39 -20.29
CA ALA A 23 -0.19 2.89 -19.21
C ALA A 23 0.21 3.48 -17.85
N GLU A 24 1.51 3.57 -17.56
CA GLU A 24 2.01 4.22 -16.34
C GLU A 24 1.60 5.70 -16.29
N GLU A 25 1.74 6.47 -17.37
CA GLU A 25 1.34 7.89 -17.39
C GLU A 25 -0.16 8.08 -17.14
N GLN A 26 -1.00 7.18 -17.67
CA GLN A 26 -2.44 7.18 -17.39
C GLN A 26 -2.72 6.79 -15.93
N CYS A 27 -1.98 5.84 -15.36
CA CYS A 27 -2.08 5.49 -13.95
C CYS A 27 -1.74 6.69 -13.06
N GLU A 28 -0.68 7.43 -13.36
CA GLU A 28 -0.31 8.63 -12.63
C GLU A 28 -1.42 9.68 -12.67
N LYS A 29 -2.04 9.87 -13.83
CA LYS A 29 -3.19 10.76 -13.97
C LYS A 29 -4.36 10.32 -13.08
N VAL A 30 -4.69 9.03 -13.08
CA VAL A 30 -5.76 8.48 -12.24
C VAL A 30 -5.46 8.68 -10.77
N LEU A 31 -4.27 8.30 -10.30
CA LEU A 31 -3.90 8.34 -8.89
C LEU A 31 -3.80 9.79 -8.37
N ALA A 32 -3.20 10.70 -9.14
CA ALA A 32 -2.96 12.07 -8.70
C ALA A 32 -4.15 13.01 -8.91
N ILE A 33 -5.06 12.70 -9.86
CA ILE A 33 -6.19 13.58 -10.19
C ILE A 33 -7.51 12.91 -9.85
N HIS A 34 -7.82 11.79 -10.50
CA HIS A 34 -9.16 11.21 -10.41
C HIS A 34 -9.48 10.65 -9.02
N VAL A 35 -8.51 9.99 -8.36
CA VAL A 35 -8.70 9.52 -6.98
C VAL A 35 -8.81 10.69 -6.00
N VAL A 36 -7.99 11.73 -6.17
CA VAL A 36 -8.06 12.93 -5.32
C VAL A 36 -9.42 13.62 -5.45
N ASP A 37 -9.88 13.84 -6.69
CA ASP A 37 -11.19 14.43 -6.99
C ASP A 37 -12.34 13.59 -6.41
N ALA A 38 -12.25 12.26 -6.51
CA ALA A 38 -13.23 11.34 -5.92
C ALA A 38 -13.25 11.45 -4.38
N LEU A 39 -12.08 11.51 -3.74
CA LEU A 39 -11.97 11.65 -2.28
C LEU A 39 -12.47 13.02 -1.79
N GLU A 40 -12.24 14.10 -2.56
CA GLU A 40 -12.72 15.44 -2.24
C GLU A 40 -14.25 15.53 -2.31
N LYS A 41 -14.85 14.90 -3.33
CA LYS A 41 -16.30 14.87 -3.56
C LYS A 41 -17.05 13.88 -2.68
N LEU A 42 -16.34 12.95 -2.03
CA LEU A 42 -16.92 11.94 -1.16
C LEU A 42 -17.69 12.60 -0.01
N SER A 43 -18.97 12.29 0.14
CA SER A 43 -19.78 12.80 1.25
C SER A 43 -19.42 12.12 2.57
N GLU A 44 -19.70 12.78 3.70
CA GLU A 44 -19.46 12.19 5.03
C GLU A 44 -20.28 10.90 5.24
N ALA A 45 -21.48 10.82 4.67
CA ALA A 45 -22.32 9.63 4.75
C ALA A 45 -21.72 8.45 3.96
N GLU A 46 -21.23 8.69 2.74
CA GLU A 46 -20.54 7.67 1.95
C GLU A 46 -19.25 7.22 2.63
N PHE A 47 -18.49 8.17 3.19
CA PHE A 47 -17.28 7.85 3.94
C PHE A 47 -17.58 7.00 5.17
N ALA A 48 -18.62 7.32 5.93
CA ALA A 48 -19.09 6.50 7.06
C ALA A 48 -19.48 5.08 6.62
N ASN A 49 -20.13 4.93 5.47
CA ASN A 49 -20.49 3.61 4.92
C ASN A 49 -19.25 2.81 4.50
N ILE A 50 -18.24 3.46 3.91
CA ILE A 50 -16.96 2.80 3.56
C ILE A 50 -16.24 2.34 4.83
N LYS A 51 -16.19 3.20 5.86
CA LYS A 51 -15.64 2.84 7.17
C LYS A 51 -16.35 1.64 7.77
N GLU A 52 -17.69 1.62 7.73
CA GLU A 52 -18.46 0.52 8.28
C GLU A 52 -18.23 -0.79 7.51
N SER A 53 -18.18 -0.73 6.17
CA SER A 53 -17.86 -1.89 5.33
C SER A 53 -16.48 -2.47 5.67
N LEU A 54 -15.46 -1.61 5.78
CA LEU A 54 -14.11 -2.05 6.17
C LEU A 54 -14.09 -2.61 7.60
N ARG A 55 -14.84 -2.02 8.53
CA ARG A 55 -14.97 -2.53 9.91
C ARG A 55 -15.52 -3.95 9.93
N LEU A 56 -16.56 -4.22 9.14
CA LEU A 56 -17.17 -5.54 9.03
C LEU A 56 -16.20 -6.56 8.42
N GLN A 57 -15.44 -6.18 7.38
CA GLN A 57 -14.41 -7.04 6.79
C GLN A 57 -13.32 -7.42 7.80
N LEU A 58 -12.85 -6.45 8.60
CA LEU A 58 -11.83 -6.70 9.64
C LEU A 58 -12.31 -7.59 10.79
N LEU A 59 -13.63 -7.63 11.03
CA LEU A 59 -14.25 -8.46 12.07
C LEU A 59 -14.74 -9.81 11.55
N GLN A 60 -14.71 -10.04 10.25
CA GLN A 60 -15.19 -11.28 9.66
C GLN A 60 -14.24 -12.43 10.04
N PRO A 61 -14.74 -13.48 10.73
CA PRO A 61 -13.93 -14.65 11.00
C PRO A 61 -13.67 -15.44 9.71
N PRO A 62 -12.56 -16.19 9.62
CA PRO A 62 -12.33 -17.10 8.51
C PRO A 62 -13.44 -18.15 8.46
N LEU A 63 -13.96 -18.42 7.27
CA LEU A 63 -15.06 -19.36 7.01
C LEU A 63 -14.56 -20.75 6.61
N SER A 64 -13.26 -20.88 6.35
CA SER A 64 -12.61 -22.14 5.97
C SER A 64 -11.24 -22.29 6.64
N LEU A 65 -10.74 -23.53 6.70
CA LEU A 65 -9.39 -23.82 7.21
C LEU A 65 -8.28 -23.13 6.40
N GLY A 66 -8.50 -22.96 5.08
CA GLY A 66 -7.56 -22.23 4.21
C GLY A 66 -7.49 -20.76 4.62
N GLU A 67 -8.65 -20.12 4.78
CA GLU A 67 -8.73 -18.74 5.25
C GLU A 67 -8.17 -18.58 6.67
N GLU A 68 -8.41 -19.54 7.56
CA GLU A 68 -7.85 -19.52 8.92
C GLU A 68 -6.32 -19.56 8.88
N THR A 69 -5.76 -20.43 8.03
CA THR A 69 -4.31 -20.52 7.83
C THR A 69 -3.77 -19.20 7.32
N GLU A 70 -4.36 -18.61 6.28
CA GLU A 70 -3.93 -17.32 5.74
C GLU A 70 -4.05 -16.18 6.76
N HIS A 71 -5.16 -16.14 7.50
CA HIS A 71 -5.45 -15.14 8.53
C HIS A 71 -4.36 -15.11 9.61
N PHE A 72 -3.90 -16.28 10.08
CA PHE A 72 -2.86 -16.36 11.11
C PHE A 72 -1.44 -16.39 10.56
N TRP A 73 -1.23 -16.85 9.34
CA TRP A 73 0.10 -16.96 8.74
C TRP A 73 0.68 -15.60 8.34
N ALA A 74 -0.15 -14.69 7.82
CA ALA A 74 0.31 -13.36 7.43
C ALA A 74 0.97 -12.59 8.59
N PRO A 75 0.35 -12.47 9.79
CA PRO A 75 1.01 -11.86 10.95
C PRO A 75 2.34 -12.52 11.35
N ILE A 76 2.46 -13.84 11.21
CA ILE A 76 3.69 -14.58 11.55
C ILE A 76 4.83 -14.17 10.62
N LEU A 77 4.59 -14.16 9.31
CA LEU A 77 5.58 -13.75 8.31
C LEU A 77 5.96 -12.28 8.44
N LEU A 78 5.04 -11.45 8.88
CA LEU A 78 5.16 -9.99 8.99
C LEU A 78 5.75 -9.53 10.34
N GLY A 79 6.37 -10.43 11.11
CA GLY A 79 7.05 -10.06 12.36
C GLY A 79 6.19 -10.15 13.61
N ARG A 80 5.18 -11.03 13.61
CA ARG A 80 4.27 -11.33 14.74
C ARG A 80 3.29 -10.21 15.09
N CYS A 81 2.78 -9.49 14.10
CA CYS A 81 1.78 -8.46 14.30
C CYS A 81 0.35 -9.03 14.51
N PHE A 82 0.12 -9.84 15.54
CA PHE A 82 -1.20 -10.47 15.76
C PHE A 82 -2.31 -9.47 16.10
N ASN A 83 -1.97 -8.28 16.61
CA ASN A 83 -2.93 -7.25 16.99
C ASN A 83 -3.29 -6.26 15.86
N THR A 84 -2.76 -6.46 14.64
CA THR A 84 -2.94 -5.48 13.55
C THR A 84 -4.39 -5.16 13.26
N SER A 85 -5.28 -6.16 13.23
CA SER A 85 -6.71 -5.93 12.98
C SER A 85 -7.36 -5.05 14.07
N ALA A 86 -6.99 -5.23 15.34
CA ALA A 86 -7.51 -4.42 16.44
C ALA A 86 -7.00 -2.97 16.39
N GLU A 87 -5.72 -2.77 16.04
CA GLU A 87 -5.13 -1.46 15.82
C GLU A 87 -5.78 -0.75 14.63
N MET A 88 -6.01 -1.47 13.52
CA MET A 88 -6.73 -0.95 12.35
C MET A 88 -8.16 -0.55 12.72
N LEU A 89 -8.88 -1.36 13.51
CA LEU A 89 -10.22 -1.03 14.01
C LEU A 89 -10.22 0.21 14.91
N THR A 90 -9.16 0.38 15.72
CA THR A 90 -8.99 1.56 16.59
C THR A 90 -8.75 2.82 15.78
N TYR A 91 -7.85 2.74 14.79
CA TYR A 91 -7.59 3.84 13.86
C TYR A 91 -8.84 4.19 13.05
N LEU A 92 -9.55 3.17 12.55
CA LEU A 92 -10.76 3.34 11.75
C LEU A 92 -11.84 4.12 12.50
N LYS A 93 -12.00 3.90 13.81
CA LYS A 93 -12.95 4.69 14.62
C LYS A 93 -12.62 6.19 14.62
N GLN A 94 -11.33 6.54 14.65
CA GLN A 94 -10.86 7.91 14.76
C GLN A 94 -10.65 8.61 13.41
N ALA A 95 -10.45 7.86 12.33
CA ALA A 95 -10.10 8.41 11.02
C ALA A 95 -11.20 9.30 10.43
N GLU A 96 -10.81 10.49 9.99
CA GLU A 96 -11.65 11.43 9.26
C GLU A 96 -11.37 11.38 7.75
N LYS A 97 -12.31 11.87 6.93
CA LYS A 97 -12.13 11.94 5.47
C LYS A 97 -10.92 12.82 5.11
N SER A 98 -10.74 13.91 5.85
CA SER A 98 -9.60 14.83 5.76
C SER A 98 -8.26 14.10 5.94
N ASP A 99 -8.17 13.18 6.91
CA ASP A 99 -6.96 12.39 7.16
C ASP A 99 -6.61 11.51 5.97
N VAL A 100 -7.61 10.83 5.39
CA VAL A 100 -7.42 9.95 4.23
C VAL A 100 -7.00 10.75 3.00
N LEU A 101 -7.63 11.90 2.75
CA LEU A 101 -7.26 12.79 1.65
C LEU A 101 -5.83 13.32 1.81
N ALA A 102 -5.47 13.75 3.01
CA ALA A 102 -4.12 14.23 3.32
C ALA A 102 -3.08 13.12 3.17
N ALA A 103 -3.35 11.93 3.68
CA ALA A 103 -2.49 10.76 3.54
C ALA A 103 -2.35 10.31 2.08
N TRP A 104 -3.42 10.39 1.28
CA TRP A 104 -3.34 10.08 -0.15
C TRP A 104 -2.47 11.09 -0.88
N LYS A 105 -2.73 12.39 -0.70
CA LYS A 105 -1.96 13.47 -1.32
C LYS A 105 -0.48 13.41 -0.95
N SER A 106 -0.14 13.07 0.29
CA SER A 106 1.26 12.93 0.72
C SER A 106 1.98 11.76 0.04
N VAL A 107 1.26 10.72 -0.38
CA VAL A 107 1.84 9.59 -1.13
C VAL A 107 1.95 9.91 -2.61
N VAL A 108 0.89 10.46 -3.23
CA VAL A 108 0.87 10.66 -4.69
C VAL A 108 1.53 11.96 -5.13
N MET A 109 1.55 13.00 -4.30
CA MET A 109 2.12 14.32 -4.60
C MET A 109 2.92 14.90 -3.40
N PRO A 110 3.95 14.20 -2.88
CA PRO A 110 4.80 14.75 -1.83
C PRO A 110 5.66 15.93 -2.31
N GLU A 111 6.13 16.73 -1.35
CA GLU A 111 7.10 17.81 -1.60
C GLU A 111 8.47 17.29 -2.06
N LYS A 112 8.80 16.04 -1.70
CA LYS A 112 10.05 15.36 -2.07
C LYS A 112 9.78 14.36 -3.20
N VAL A 113 10.84 13.88 -3.84
CA VAL A 113 10.74 12.79 -4.82
C VAL A 113 10.12 11.56 -4.16
N ARG A 114 9.09 10.98 -4.78
CA ARG A 114 8.42 9.76 -4.28
C ARG A 114 9.34 8.56 -4.29
N GLU A 115 9.19 7.71 -3.29
CA GLU A 115 9.68 6.34 -3.33
C GLU A 115 8.74 5.51 -4.20
N LYS A 116 9.08 5.36 -5.47
CA LYS A 116 8.25 4.67 -6.46
C LYS A 116 9.01 3.52 -7.09
N VAL A 117 8.32 2.39 -7.22
CA VAL A 117 8.77 1.23 -8.00
C VAL A 117 7.78 1.01 -9.14
N ALA A 118 8.30 0.95 -10.37
CA ALA A 118 7.53 0.62 -11.55
C ALA A 118 8.12 -0.62 -12.22
N VAL A 119 7.30 -1.65 -12.38
CA VAL A 119 7.65 -2.87 -13.12
C VAL A 119 6.91 -2.83 -14.45
N LYS A 120 7.66 -2.84 -15.54
CA LYS A 120 7.12 -2.74 -16.90
C LYS A 120 7.46 -4.00 -17.67
N LEU A 121 6.43 -4.68 -18.14
CA LEU A 121 6.56 -5.88 -18.96
C LEU A 121 6.20 -5.52 -20.40
N PHE A 122 7.19 -5.59 -21.30
CA PHE A 122 7.00 -5.32 -22.72
C PHE A 122 6.76 -6.63 -23.47
N ALA A 123 5.77 -6.63 -24.36
CA ALA A 123 5.52 -7.76 -25.24
C ALA A 123 6.66 -7.91 -26.27
N ALA A 124 6.79 -9.10 -26.85
CA ALA A 124 7.82 -9.38 -27.84
C ALA A 124 7.75 -8.40 -29.03
N GLY A 125 8.90 -7.87 -29.44
CA GLY A 125 8.99 -6.87 -30.52
C GLY A 125 8.75 -5.43 -30.07
N HIS A 126 8.51 -5.19 -28.78
CA HIS A 126 8.46 -3.85 -28.20
C HIS A 126 9.62 -3.63 -27.24
N ASP A 127 10.32 -2.52 -27.44
CA ASP A 127 11.36 -2.06 -26.52
C ASP A 127 10.83 -0.90 -25.65
N PRO A 128 11.37 -0.72 -24.44
CA PRO A 128 11.10 0.48 -23.66
C PRO A 128 11.46 1.72 -24.47
N ALA A 129 10.57 2.72 -24.49
CA ALA A 129 10.86 3.94 -25.21
C ALA A 129 12.12 4.60 -24.64
N THR A 130 12.96 5.16 -25.52
CA THR A 130 13.93 6.17 -25.08
C THR A 130 13.17 7.26 -24.33
N ARG A 131 13.69 7.71 -23.19
CA ARG A 131 13.03 8.61 -22.22
C ARG A 131 12.50 9.90 -22.90
N GLU A 132 11.35 9.81 -23.54
CA GLU A 132 10.69 10.91 -24.22
C GLU A 132 9.69 11.62 -23.31
N GLU A 133 9.27 12.79 -23.76
CA GLU A 133 8.28 13.66 -23.11
C GLU A 133 6.94 12.94 -22.91
N THR A 134 6.25 13.31 -21.83
CA THR A 134 4.96 12.76 -21.45
C THR A 134 3.95 12.91 -22.59
N LYS A 135 3.35 11.80 -23.03
CA LYS A 135 2.35 11.80 -24.13
C LYS A 135 0.95 12.12 -23.61
N VAL A 136 0.75 11.97 -22.31
CA VAL A 136 -0.50 12.29 -21.63
C VAL A 136 -0.49 13.74 -21.15
N GLU A 137 -1.60 14.45 -21.36
CA GLU A 137 -1.78 15.76 -20.76
C GLU A 137 -1.94 15.64 -19.24
N LEU A 138 -0.89 16.04 -18.53
CA LEU A 138 -0.82 16.07 -17.07
C LEU A 138 -0.74 17.53 -16.55
N PRO A 139 -1.28 17.82 -15.36
CA PRO A 139 -1.09 19.09 -14.67
C PRO A 139 0.41 19.41 -14.50
N GLN A 140 0.74 20.70 -14.52
CA GLN A 140 2.13 21.16 -14.49
C GLN A 140 2.92 20.60 -13.29
N GLY A 141 2.36 20.66 -12.07
CA GLY A 141 3.03 20.13 -10.87
C GLY A 141 3.31 18.63 -10.95
N LEU A 142 2.39 17.85 -11.51
CA LEU A 142 2.61 16.41 -11.69
C LEU A 142 3.68 16.13 -12.75
N LYS A 143 3.71 16.89 -13.85
CA LYS A 143 4.77 16.77 -14.87
C LYS A 143 6.15 17.03 -14.26
N GLU A 144 6.30 18.10 -13.49
CA GLU A 144 7.55 18.46 -12.83
C GLU A 144 8.01 17.38 -11.85
N GLN A 145 7.08 16.84 -11.06
CA GLN A 145 7.39 15.75 -10.13
C GLN A 145 7.83 14.48 -10.86
N LEU A 146 7.12 14.06 -11.92
CA LEU A 146 7.51 12.90 -12.72
C LEU A 146 8.87 13.11 -13.40
N GLN A 147 9.17 14.32 -13.85
CA GLN A 147 10.50 14.65 -14.39
C GLN A 147 11.59 14.56 -13.31
N ALA A 148 11.32 15.02 -12.08
CA ALA A 148 12.24 14.91 -10.96
C ALA A 148 12.49 13.43 -10.60
N GLU A 149 11.43 12.61 -10.53
CA GLU A 149 11.52 11.16 -10.33
C GLU A 149 12.37 10.50 -11.41
N ARG A 150 12.12 10.79 -12.68
CA ARG A 150 12.87 10.24 -13.82
C ARG A 150 14.37 10.55 -13.76
N LYS A 151 14.76 11.72 -13.26
CA LYS A 151 16.18 12.12 -13.14
C LYS A 151 16.96 11.24 -12.17
N VAL A 152 16.32 10.79 -11.09
CA VAL A 152 16.96 9.95 -10.06
C VAL A 152 16.65 8.46 -10.20
N THR A 153 15.75 8.09 -11.13
CA THR A 153 15.35 6.70 -11.34
C THR A 153 16.50 5.85 -11.86
N VAL A 154 16.77 4.75 -11.15
CA VAL A 154 17.66 3.68 -11.61
C VAL A 154 16.86 2.67 -12.43
N THR A 155 17.23 2.49 -13.70
CA THR A 155 16.55 1.56 -14.60
C THR A 155 17.30 0.24 -14.69
N LEU A 156 16.61 -0.86 -14.38
CA LEU A 156 17.14 -2.22 -14.50
C LEU A 156 16.48 -2.91 -15.69
N GLN A 157 17.22 -3.12 -16.77
CA GLN A 157 16.73 -3.83 -17.96
C GLN A 157 17.21 -5.29 -17.97
N GLY A 158 16.37 -6.19 -18.47
CA GLY A 158 16.67 -7.62 -18.60
C GLY A 158 16.67 -8.40 -17.28
N LEU A 159 17.27 -9.59 -17.28
CA LEU A 159 17.23 -10.51 -16.13
C LEU A 159 17.84 -9.87 -14.87
N ALA A 160 17.17 -10.07 -13.73
CA ALA A 160 17.59 -9.61 -12.41
C ALA A 160 18.75 -10.48 -11.87
N SER A 161 19.98 -10.12 -12.22
CA SER A 161 21.18 -10.84 -11.76
C SER A 161 21.63 -10.40 -10.37
N ALA A 162 22.31 -11.30 -9.66
CA ALA A 162 22.95 -10.99 -8.37
C ALA A 162 23.99 -9.86 -8.48
N GLN A 163 24.64 -9.74 -9.65
CA GLN A 163 25.61 -8.68 -9.94
C GLN A 163 24.95 -7.30 -9.98
N LYS A 164 23.78 -7.18 -10.66
CA LYS A 164 23.02 -5.92 -10.69
C LYS A 164 22.57 -5.51 -9.28
N ARG A 165 22.08 -6.46 -8.48
CA ARG A 165 21.71 -6.18 -7.08
C ARG A 165 22.90 -5.73 -6.24
N ARG A 166 24.06 -6.38 -6.38
CA ARG A 166 25.28 -5.98 -5.66
C ARG A 166 25.71 -4.56 -6.03
N LYS A 167 25.70 -4.23 -7.33
CA LYS A 167 26.04 -2.89 -7.80
C LYS A 167 25.12 -1.82 -7.20
N LEU A 168 23.82 -2.07 -7.11
CA LEU A 168 22.89 -1.12 -6.47
C LEU A 168 23.27 -0.85 -5.00
N ILE A 169 23.63 -1.90 -4.26
CA ILE A 169 24.07 -1.77 -2.87
C ILE A 169 25.37 -0.97 -2.78
N GLU A 170 26.33 -1.24 -3.67
CA GLU A 170 27.59 -0.48 -3.78
C GLU A 170 27.35 1.00 -4.13
N ASP A 171 26.34 1.29 -4.95
CA ASP A 171 25.89 2.63 -5.33
C ASP A 171 25.07 3.31 -4.20
N GLY A 172 24.94 2.68 -3.03
CA GLY A 172 24.28 3.23 -1.84
C GLY A 172 22.81 2.87 -1.67
N ALA A 173 22.27 1.97 -2.49
CA ALA A 173 20.93 1.42 -2.25
C ALA A 173 20.91 0.55 -0.99
N SER A 174 19.74 0.47 -0.35
CA SER A 174 19.49 -0.42 0.78
C SER A 174 18.32 -1.35 0.49
N PHE A 175 18.18 -2.39 1.30
CA PHE A 175 16.98 -3.21 1.28
C PHE A 175 15.82 -2.44 1.88
N TYR A 176 14.63 -2.64 1.32
CA TYR A 176 13.41 -2.09 1.90
C TYR A 176 13.26 -2.57 3.35
N PRO A 177 12.91 -1.69 4.31
CA PRO A 177 12.74 -2.09 5.70
C PRO A 177 11.75 -3.24 5.83
N GLN A 178 12.17 -4.33 6.47
CA GLN A 178 11.31 -5.49 6.73
C GLN A 178 10.60 -5.41 8.08
N THR A 179 10.91 -4.39 8.89
CA THR A 179 10.29 -4.20 10.19
C THR A 179 8.96 -3.48 10.03
N LEU A 180 7.87 -4.18 10.33
CA LEU A 180 6.54 -3.60 10.37
C LEU A 180 6.24 -2.98 11.73
N LYS A 181 5.61 -1.80 11.72
CA LYS A 181 5.10 -1.16 12.93
C LYS A 181 3.72 -1.73 13.23
N CYS A 182 3.65 -2.62 14.22
CA CYS A 182 2.43 -3.35 14.54
C CYS A 182 1.45 -2.60 15.47
N SER A 183 1.88 -1.53 16.16
CA SER A 183 1.09 -0.78 17.15
C SER A 183 1.01 0.71 16.82
N LEU A 184 -0.10 1.36 17.19
CA LEU A 184 -0.29 2.80 17.01
C LEU A 184 0.59 3.67 17.94
N ALA A 185 1.10 3.08 19.02
CA ALA A 185 2.06 3.70 19.94
C ALA A 185 3.36 2.89 19.97
N GLU A 186 4.49 3.52 19.62
CA GLU A 186 5.81 3.02 20.03
C GLU A 186 5.97 3.39 21.51
N GLY A 187 5.70 2.44 22.43
CA GLY A 187 5.94 2.63 23.86
C GLY A 187 5.23 1.64 24.77
N ASP A 188 4.00 1.25 24.46
CA ASP A 188 3.21 0.35 25.31
C ASP A 188 2.79 -0.86 24.49
N ALA A 189 3.40 -2.01 24.78
CA ALA A 189 2.73 -3.26 24.50
C ALA A 189 1.41 -3.24 25.29
N PRO A 190 0.23 -3.36 24.66
CA PRO A 190 -0.99 -3.47 25.42
C PRO A 190 -0.91 -4.73 26.28
N GLU A 191 -1.09 -4.53 27.59
CA GLU A 191 -1.48 -5.60 28.51
C GLU A 191 -2.66 -6.33 27.86
N ALA A 192 -2.57 -7.66 27.75
CA ALA A 192 -3.48 -8.47 26.96
C ALA A 192 -4.94 -8.07 27.21
N VAL A 193 -5.66 -7.69 26.15
CA VAL A 193 -7.11 -7.49 26.22
C VAL A 193 -7.72 -8.89 26.37
N GLU A 194 -7.88 -9.35 27.61
CA GLU A 194 -8.49 -10.65 27.94
C GLU A 194 -10.00 -10.73 27.64
N ASP A 195 -10.65 -9.64 27.22
CA ASP A 195 -12.12 -9.54 27.35
C ASP A 195 -12.93 -9.41 26.04
N VAL A 196 -12.39 -9.76 24.86
CA VAL A 196 -13.19 -9.76 23.60
C VAL A 196 -13.03 -11.02 22.76
N LEU A 197 -12.86 -12.18 23.40
CA LEU A 197 -13.27 -13.43 22.78
C LEU A 197 -14.60 -13.84 23.40
N PRO A 198 -15.74 -13.84 22.66
CA PRO A 198 -16.89 -14.59 23.11
C PRO A 198 -16.40 -16.02 23.27
N SER A 199 -16.51 -16.53 24.49
CA SER A 199 -16.12 -17.89 24.87
C SER A 199 -16.59 -18.87 23.79
N LEU A 200 -15.69 -19.24 22.88
CA LEU A 200 -15.89 -20.38 22.00
C LEU A 200 -16.06 -21.54 22.97
N GLY A 201 -17.29 -22.03 23.07
CA GLY A 201 -17.68 -23.08 24.00
C GLY A 201 -16.83 -24.32 23.77
N LEU A 202 -15.70 -24.39 24.45
CA LEU A 202 -14.88 -25.58 24.56
C LEU A 202 -15.75 -26.59 25.30
N ILE A 203 -16.28 -27.54 24.52
CA ILE A 203 -16.96 -28.72 25.02
C ILE A 203 -15.97 -29.45 25.92
N ARG A 204 -16.09 -29.24 27.24
CA ARG A 204 -15.42 -30.08 28.24
C ARG A 204 -15.92 -31.50 28.04
N ARG A 205 -15.11 -32.36 27.43
CA ARG A 205 -15.32 -33.80 27.53
C ARG A 205 -15.03 -34.19 28.98
N GLU A 206 -16.05 -34.58 29.72
CA GLU A 206 -15.87 -35.23 31.01
C GLU A 206 -15.13 -36.56 30.80
N PRO A 207 -14.12 -36.85 31.64
CA PRO A 207 -13.47 -38.15 31.62
C PRO A 207 -14.45 -39.23 32.10
N ARG A 208 -14.54 -40.34 31.36
CA ARG A 208 -15.20 -41.57 31.82
C ARG A 208 -14.31 -42.31 32.81
#